data_AF-A0A351XAJ1-F1
#
_entry.id   AF-A0A351XAJ1-F1
#
_cell.length_a   1.000
_cell.length_b   1.000
_cell.length_c   1.000
_cell.angle_alpha   90.00
_cell.angle_beta   90.00
_cell.angle_gamma   90.00
#
_symmetry.space_group_name_H-M   'P 1'
#
loop_
_entity.id
_entity.type
_entity.pdbx_description
1 polymer ?
#
loop_
_entity_poly.entity_id
_entity_poly.type
_entity_poly.pdbx_seq_one_letter_code
_entity_poly.pdbx_strand_id
1 'polypeptide(L)'
;MKEIVFLTGISGAGKSTAMGFMEDIGYYCIDNMPAELIETFMSLIEKSDAYKKIAIVADVRNSGVYSAFDRSVQRLAGNYDYLVRTIFLDIKTHVAMKRYKLTRRKHPFADKFNGSTEQALDYEREMLTKVRENADFVVDTSDLTSNQLRSRLTQILLGDDRDIMNIHVVSFGFKHGIPMDADFVLDVRCLPNPYWIESMRDKTGLDQELKDYVFSFEESEKLLEKVKDLLDYLNPLYIKEGKSQIVIAIGCTGGNHRSVVIAEALKEYFSRRWDNVSVTHRDIDKR
;
A
#
# COMPACT_ATOMS: atom_id res chain seq x y z
N MET A 1 -1.83 -20.18 5.22
CA MET A 1 -0.92 -20.20 4.06
C MET A 1 -0.06 -18.94 4.14
N LYS A 2 1.26 -19.10 4.15
CA LYS A 2 2.23 -17.99 4.19
C LYS A 2 2.56 -17.58 2.75
N GLU A 3 2.59 -16.28 2.47
CA GLU A 3 2.91 -15.77 1.13
C GLU A 3 4.37 -15.32 1.08
N ILE A 4 5.10 -15.79 0.07
CA ILE A 4 6.49 -15.45 -0.18
C ILE A 4 6.61 -14.94 -1.60
N VAL A 5 7.14 -13.73 -1.73
CA VAL A 5 7.40 -13.12 -3.03
C VAL A 5 8.89 -12.88 -3.19
N PHE A 6 9.48 -13.53 -4.19
CA PHE A 6 10.83 -13.24 -4.62
C PHE A 6 10.79 -12.13 -5.68
N LEU A 7 11.38 -10.99 -5.35
CA LEU A 7 11.51 -9.86 -6.26
C LEU A 7 12.92 -9.84 -6.84
N THR A 8 13.04 -9.87 -8.16
CA THR A 8 14.34 -9.77 -8.84
C THR A 8 14.19 -9.00 -10.15
N GLY A 9 15.26 -8.85 -10.91
CA GLY A 9 15.21 -8.16 -12.20
C GLY A 9 16.44 -7.34 -12.50
N ILE A 10 16.41 -6.68 -13.66
CA ILE A 10 17.51 -5.84 -14.17
C ILE A 10 17.75 -4.65 -13.23
N SER A 11 19.00 -4.23 -13.11
CA SER A 11 19.36 -3.05 -12.34
C SER A 11 18.77 -1.78 -12.96
N GLY A 12 18.15 -0.95 -12.13
CA GLY A 12 17.37 0.21 -12.58
C GLY A 12 15.90 -0.08 -12.93
N ALA A 13 15.44 -1.33 -12.85
CA ALA A 13 14.04 -1.71 -13.10
C ALA A 13 13.05 -1.31 -11.99
N GLY A 14 13.51 -0.67 -10.90
CA GLY A 14 12.63 -0.19 -9.84
C GLY A 14 12.44 -1.15 -8.65
N LYS A 15 13.36 -2.10 -8.43
CA LYS A 15 13.33 -3.04 -7.29
C LYS A 15 13.14 -2.35 -5.94
N SER A 16 13.85 -1.25 -5.67
CA SER A 16 13.70 -0.50 -4.41
C SER A 16 12.30 0.15 -4.28
N THR A 17 11.74 0.65 -5.38
CA THR A 17 10.37 1.21 -5.40
C THR A 17 9.33 0.12 -5.15
N ALA A 18 9.52 -1.04 -5.76
CA ALA A 18 8.68 -2.20 -5.53
C ALA A 18 8.79 -2.69 -4.07
N MET A 19 9.98 -2.73 -3.48
CA MET A 19 10.15 -3.10 -2.06
C MET A 19 9.42 -2.16 -1.10
N GLY A 20 9.56 -0.84 -1.28
CA GLY A 20 8.80 0.10 -0.44
C GLY A 20 7.29 -0.09 -0.56
N PHE A 21 6.80 -0.44 -1.76
CA PHE A 21 5.39 -0.81 -1.93
C PHE A 21 5.01 -2.12 -1.23
N MET A 22 5.86 -3.14 -1.29
CA MET A 22 5.64 -4.40 -0.58
C MET A 22 5.51 -4.17 0.94
N GLU A 23 6.34 -3.28 1.50
CA GLU A 23 6.23 -2.84 2.90
C GLU A 23 4.88 -2.15 3.16
N ASP A 24 4.46 -1.23 2.27
CA ASP A 24 3.18 -0.51 2.38
C ASP A 24 1.97 -1.47 2.44
N ILE A 25 2.02 -2.62 1.75
CA ILE A 25 0.95 -3.64 1.76
C ILE A 25 1.18 -4.77 2.79
N GLY A 26 2.10 -4.56 3.74
CA GLY A 26 2.28 -5.40 4.92
C GLY A 26 3.21 -6.61 4.76
N TYR A 27 4.10 -6.61 3.76
CA TYR A 27 5.13 -7.63 3.64
C TYR A 27 6.34 -7.32 4.52
N TYR A 28 6.88 -8.36 5.15
CA TYR A 28 8.20 -8.31 5.75
C TYR A 28 9.27 -8.36 4.65
N CYS A 29 9.94 -7.23 4.44
CA CYS A 29 10.82 -7.01 3.30
C CYS A 29 12.29 -7.22 3.65
N ILE A 30 12.99 -8.04 2.86
CA ILE A 30 14.43 -8.31 2.98
C ILE A 30 15.11 -7.95 1.67
N ASP A 31 15.99 -6.96 1.70
CA ASP A 31 16.78 -6.55 0.54
C ASP A 31 18.12 -7.29 0.47
N ASN A 32 18.58 -7.57 -0.75
CA ASN A 32 19.89 -8.12 -1.06
C ASN A 32 20.24 -9.43 -0.32
N MET A 33 19.28 -10.36 -0.23
CA MET A 33 19.49 -11.65 0.43
C MET A 33 20.34 -12.58 -0.43
N PRO A 34 21.45 -13.14 0.09
CA PRO A 34 22.19 -14.21 -0.58
C PRO A 34 21.29 -15.45 -0.74
N ALA A 35 21.26 -16.05 -1.93
CA ALA A 35 20.36 -17.17 -2.20
C ALA A 35 20.60 -18.38 -1.27
N GLU A 36 21.85 -18.59 -0.84
CA GLU A 36 22.25 -19.66 0.07
C GLU A 36 21.63 -19.53 1.47
N LEU A 37 21.24 -18.32 1.88
CA LEU A 37 20.64 -18.06 3.19
C LEU A 37 19.12 -18.17 3.17
N ILE A 38 18.50 -18.25 2.00
CA ILE A 38 17.03 -18.33 1.86
C ILE A 38 16.51 -19.54 2.63
N GLU A 39 17.07 -20.74 2.43
CA GLU A 39 16.60 -21.95 3.12
C GLU A 39 16.72 -21.85 4.64
N THR A 40 17.86 -21.36 5.14
CA THR A 40 18.08 -21.17 6.57
C THR A 40 17.06 -20.20 7.16
N PHE A 41 16.84 -19.05 6.51
CA PHE A 41 15.86 -18.07 6.96
C PHE A 41 14.44 -18.64 6.95
N MET A 42 14.07 -19.36 5.89
CA MET A 42 12.77 -20.00 5.78
C MET A 42 12.52 -21.01 6.90
N SER A 43 13.54 -21.79 7.29
CA SER A 43 13.43 -22.74 8.41
C SER A 43 13.22 -22.04 9.78
N LEU A 44 13.70 -20.81 9.93
CA LEU A 44 13.53 -20.02 11.16
C LEU A 44 12.10 -19.47 11.27
N ILE A 45 11.56 -18.96 10.16
CA ILE A 45 10.22 -18.36 10.12
C ILE A 45 9.09 -19.38 9.96
N GLU A 46 9.38 -20.61 9.53
CA GLU A 46 8.41 -21.71 9.50
C GLU A 46 7.77 -21.91 10.88
N LYS A 47 8.59 -21.83 11.95
CA LYS A 47 8.20 -22.01 13.35
C LYS A 47 7.52 -20.80 13.99
N SER A 48 7.36 -19.70 13.26
CA SER A 48 6.80 -18.45 13.76
C SER A 48 5.59 -18.02 12.95
N ASP A 49 4.52 -17.59 13.62
CA ASP A 49 3.34 -16.98 12.97
C ASP A 49 3.48 -15.47 12.78
N ALA A 50 4.61 -14.88 13.20
CA ALA A 50 4.83 -13.44 13.10
C ALA A 50 4.95 -12.95 11.64
N TYR A 51 5.38 -13.81 10.72
CA TYR A 51 5.65 -13.44 9.34
C TYR A 51 4.78 -14.25 8.37
N LYS A 52 3.61 -13.68 8.04
CA LYS A 52 2.66 -14.30 7.09
C LYS A 52 2.88 -13.87 5.63
N LYS A 53 3.45 -12.69 5.40
CA LYS A 53 3.76 -12.13 4.08
C LYS A 53 5.22 -11.70 4.05
N ILE A 54 6.03 -12.24 3.15
CA ILE A 54 7.47 -12.03 3.10
C ILE A 54 7.89 -11.68 1.66
N ALA A 55 8.66 -10.60 1.50
CA ALA A 55 9.20 -10.17 0.23
C ALA A 55 10.73 -10.21 0.29
N ILE A 56 11.36 -10.91 -0.65
CA ILE A 56 12.82 -11.09 -0.68
C ILE A 56 13.36 -10.58 -1.99
N VAL A 57 14.27 -9.60 -1.95
CA VAL A 57 15.11 -9.27 -3.10
C VAL A 57 16.31 -10.19 -3.13
N ALA A 58 16.31 -11.11 -4.09
CA ALA A 58 17.42 -12.04 -4.26
C ALA A 58 18.51 -11.42 -5.12
N ASP A 59 19.74 -11.38 -4.60
CA ASP A 59 20.90 -11.00 -5.39
C ASP A 59 21.40 -12.21 -6.21
N VAL A 60 20.82 -12.36 -7.40
CA VAL A 60 21.17 -13.41 -8.36
C VAL A 60 22.28 -12.99 -9.34
N ARG A 61 22.98 -11.88 -9.07
CA ARG A 61 23.98 -11.32 -9.97
C ARG A 61 25.28 -12.14 -10.04
N ASN A 62 25.42 -13.23 -9.31
CA ASN A 62 26.63 -14.06 -9.37
C ASN A 62 26.36 -15.40 -10.07
N SER A 63 27.23 -15.76 -11.03
CA SER A 63 27.10 -16.99 -11.81
C SER A 63 27.27 -18.20 -10.89
N GLY A 64 26.23 -19.04 -10.78
CA GLY A 64 26.17 -20.20 -9.88
C GLY A 64 25.10 -20.07 -8.79
N VAL A 65 24.78 -18.83 -8.38
CA VAL A 65 23.78 -18.51 -7.34
C VAL A 65 22.35 -18.79 -7.83
N TYR A 66 22.10 -18.66 -9.14
CA TYR A 66 20.80 -19.00 -9.73
C TYR A 66 20.38 -20.45 -9.43
N SER A 67 21.28 -21.41 -9.54
CA SER A 67 20.93 -22.82 -9.30
C SER A 67 20.54 -23.07 -7.84
N ALA A 68 21.17 -22.36 -6.90
CA ALA A 68 20.81 -22.41 -5.49
C ALA A 68 19.46 -21.74 -5.24
N PHE A 69 19.27 -20.54 -5.80
CA PHE A 69 18.01 -19.79 -5.75
C PHE A 69 16.83 -20.62 -6.29
N ASP A 70 16.96 -21.18 -7.49
CA ASP A 70 15.93 -21.97 -8.16
C ASP A 70 15.57 -23.21 -7.34
N ARG A 71 16.57 -23.94 -6.81
CA ARG A 71 16.34 -25.06 -5.89
C ARG A 71 15.56 -24.65 -4.66
N SER A 72 15.92 -23.53 -4.03
CA SER A 72 15.24 -23.04 -2.84
C SER A 72 13.79 -22.62 -3.15
N VAL A 73 13.54 -21.94 -4.27
CA VAL A 73 12.20 -21.57 -4.73
C VAL A 73 11.34 -22.81 -4.98
N GLN A 74 11.85 -23.78 -5.74
CA GLN A 74 11.13 -25.02 -6.06
C GLN A 74 10.79 -25.84 -4.82
N ARG A 75 11.72 -25.91 -3.86
CA ARG A 75 11.51 -26.61 -2.58
C ARG A 75 10.40 -25.98 -1.77
N LEU A 76 10.35 -24.65 -1.71
CA LEU A 76 9.32 -23.91 -1.00
C LEU A 76 7.97 -24.01 -1.70
N ALA A 77 7.96 -23.90 -3.04
CA ALA A 77 6.74 -24.03 -3.85
C ALA A 77 6.12 -25.43 -3.76
N GLY A 78 6.94 -26.47 -3.53
CA GLY A 78 6.48 -27.83 -3.28
C GLY A 78 5.85 -28.07 -1.90
N ASN A 79 5.89 -27.09 -0.99
CA ASN A 79 5.27 -27.17 0.33
C ASN A 79 3.93 -26.41 0.33
N TYR A 80 2.83 -27.14 0.58
CA TYR A 80 1.46 -26.62 0.54
C TYR A 80 1.16 -25.50 1.55
N ASP A 81 1.99 -25.30 2.56
CA ASP A 81 1.83 -24.20 3.52
C ASP A 81 2.23 -22.83 2.96
N TYR A 82 2.95 -22.81 1.83
CA TYR A 82 3.50 -21.60 1.21
C TYR A 82 2.88 -21.32 -0.15
N LEU A 83 2.49 -20.07 -0.36
CA LEU A 83 2.24 -19.52 -1.69
C LEU A 83 3.49 -18.77 -2.12
N VAL A 84 4.25 -19.35 -3.05
CA VAL A 84 5.51 -18.78 -3.54
C VAL A 84 5.29 -18.17 -4.92
N ARG A 85 5.74 -16.92 -5.10
CA ARG A 85 5.70 -16.22 -6.40
C ARG A 85 7.04 -15.54 -6.68
N THR A 86 7.48 -15.55 -7.92
CA THR A 86 8.69 -14.86 -8.40
C THR A 86 8.29 -13.77 -9.38
N ILE A 87 8.63 -12.53 -9.06
CA ILE A 87 8.37 -11.36 -9.89
C ILE A 87 9.70 -10.83 -10.43
N PHE A 88 9.83 -10.81 -11.75
CA PHE A 88 10.98 -10.27 -12.46
C PHE A 88 10.65 -8.88 -13.02
N LEU A 89 11.37 -7.85 -12.56
CA LEU A 89 11.28 -6.49 -13.10
C LEU A 89 12.26 -6.31 -14.26
N ASP A 90 11.73 -6.09 -15.46
CA ASP A 90 12.51 -5.82 -16.67
C ASP A 90 12.50 -4.32 -17.02
N ILE A 91 13.48 -3.88 -17.80
CA ILE A 91 13.59 -2.50 -18.27
C ILE A 91 14.50 -2.40 -19.50
N LYS A 92 14.02 -1.86 -20.61
CA LYS A 92 14.82 -1.64 -21.83
C LYS A 92 16.14 -0.91 -21.51
N THR A 93 17.24 -1.38 -22.09
CA THR A 93 18.61 -0.92 -21.79
C THR A 93 18.74 0.60 -21.86
N HIS A 94 18.21 1.24 -22.91
CA HIS A 94 18.27 2.69 -23.07
C HIS A 94 17.51 3.47 -21.97
N VAL A 95 16.47 2.90 -21.37
CA VAL A 95 15.73 3.51 -20.24
C VAL A 95 16.50 3.31 -18.94
N ALA A 96 17.05 2.11 -18.71
CA ALA A 96 17.89 1.82 -17.54
C ALA A 96 19.08 2.78 -17.48
N MET A 97 19.75 3.02 -18.61
CA MET A 97 20.84 4.01 -18.73
C MET A 97 20.39 5.43 -18.34
N LYS A 98 19.21 5.87 -18.76
CA LYS A 98 18.65 7.18 -18.35
C LYS A 98 18.44 7.24 -16.82
N ARG A 99 17.87 6.20 -16.22
CA ARG A 99 17.64 6.13 -14.76
C ARG A 99 18.95 6.11 -13.96
N TYR A 100 19.99 5.44 -14.47
CA TYR A 100 21.32 5.43 -13.87
C TYR A 100 21.96 6.82 -13.86
N LYS A 101 21.83 7.58 -14.96
CA LYS A 101 22.30 8.97 -15.03
C LYS A 101 21.61 9.88 -13.99
N LEU A 102 20.33 9.68 -13.74
CA LEU A 102 19.57 10.45 -12.75
C LEU A 102 20.03 10.16 -11.31
N THR A 103 20.25 8.90 -10.98
CA THR A 103 20.63 8.50 -9.60
C THR A 103 22.11 8.68 -9.28
N ARG A 104 22.95 8.96 -10.29
CA ARG A 104 24.42 9.04 -10.18
C ARG A 104 25.08 7.82 -9.53
N ARG A 105 24.38 6.69 -9.45
CA ARG A 105 24.91 5.44 -8.91
C ARG A 105 25.74 4.74 -9.99
N LYS A 106 26.78 4.03 -9.57
CA LYS A 106 27.58 3.19 -10.45
C LYS A 106 26.90 1.83 -10.63
N HIS A 107 26.93 1.29 -11.86
CA HIS A 107 26.45 -0.07 -12.09
C HIS A 107 27.43 -1.09 -11.46
N PRO A 108 26.96 -2.16 -10.79
CA PRO A 108 27.83 -3.14 -10.13
C PRO A 108 28.91 -3.75 -11.05
N PHE A 109 28.55 -4.03 -12.31
CA PHE A 109 29.50 -4.55 -13.31
C PHE A 109 30.22 -3.48 -14.14
N ALA A 110 30.06 -2.19 -13.84
CA ALA A 110 30.68 -1.13 -14.66
C ALA A 110 32.20 -1.28 -14.76
N ASP A 111 32.89 -1.65 -13.67
CA ASP A 111 34.35 -1.83 -13.66
C ASP A 111 34.83 -2.97 -14.55
N LYS A 112 34.02 -4.01 -14.70
CA LYS A 112 34.31 -5.15 -15.60
C LYS A 112 34.37 -4.72 -17.07
N PHE A 113 33.70 -3.62 -17.42
CA PHE A 113 33.54 -3.13 -18.79
C PHE A 113 34.07 -1.70 -18.96
N ASN A 114 35.16 -1.35 -18.26
CA ASN A 114 35.83 -0.05 -18.37
C ASN A 114 34.89 1.16 -18.17
N GLY A 115 33.89 1.02 -17.29
CA GLY A 115 32.89 2.05 -17.00
C GLY A 115 31.66 2.05 -17.94
N SER A 116 31.61 1.16 -18.94
CA SER A 116 30.46 1.06 -19.84
C SER A 116 29.23 0.49 -19.13
N THR A 117 28.24 1.35 -18.89
CA THR A 117 26.97 0.94 -18.26
C THR A 117 26.11 0.09 -19.20
N GLU A 118 26.19 0.34 -20.51
CA GLU A 118 25.46 -0.42 -21.53
C GLU A 118 25.90 -1.88 -21.55
N GLN A 119 27.21 -2.13 -21.73
CA GLN A 119 27.78 -3.48 -21.71
C GLN A 119 27.54 -4.20 -20.37
N ALA A 120 27.57 -3.44 -19.27
CA ALA A 120 27.29 -3.98 -17.94
C ALA A 120 25.82 -4.43 -17.77
N LEU A 121 24.88 -3.71 -18.38
CA LEU A 121 23.45 -4.07 -18.40
C LEU A 121 23.20 -5.28 -19.32
N ASP A 122 23.83 -5.32 -20.49
CA ASP A 122 23.69 -6.46 -21.41
C ASP A 122 24.24 -7.74 -20.79
N TYR A 123 25.40 -7.66 -20.13
CA TYR A 123 25.94 -8.78 -19.34
C TYR A 123 25.01 -9.20 -18.21
N GLU A 124 24.41 -8.26 -17.47
CA GLU A 124 23.44 -8.57 -16.41
C GLU A 124 22.20 -9.29 -16.98
N ARG A 125 21.71 -8.88 -18.16
CA ARG A 125 20.58 -9.54 -18.85
C ARG A 125 20.89 -10.98 -19.21
N GLU A 126 22.07 -11.25 -19.76
CA GLU A 126 22.51 -12.61 -20.06
C GLU A 126 22.53 -13.48 -18.81
N MET A 127 23.09 -12.98 -17.70
CA MET A 127 23.12 -13.70 -16.43
C MET A 127 21.73 -14.01 -15.87
N LEU A 128 20.79 -13.07 -16.03
CA LEU A 128 19.44 -13.17 -15.49
C LEU A 128 18.43 -13.82 -16.45
N THR A 129 18.85 -14.28 -17.63
CA THR A 129 17.95 -14.86 -18.64
C THR A 129 17.14 -16.03 -18.08
N LYS A 130 17.80 -16.99 -17.41
CA LYS A 130 17.11 -18.14 -16.80
C LYS A 130 16.15 -17.75 -15.69
N VAL A 131 16.52 -16.75 -14.87
CA VAL A 131 15.65 -16.22 -13.82
C VAL A 131 14.39 -15.61 -14.40
N ARG A 132 14.53 -14.87 -15.51
CA ARG A 132 13.42 -14.24 -16.23
C ARG A 132 12.49 -15.27 -16.87
N GLU A 133 13.05 -16.33 -17.46
CA GLU A 133 12.27 -17.40 -18.10
C GLU A 133 11.44 -18.20 -17.09
N ASN A 134 11.95 -18.38 -15.88
CA ASN A 134 11.31 -19.16 -14.82
C ASN A 134 10.55 -18.31 -13.79
N ALA A 135 10.43 -17.00 -14.02
CA ALA A 135 9.64 -16.13 -13.15
C ALA A 135 8.14 -16.30 -13.44
N ASP A 136 7.32 -16.34 -12.39
CA ASP A 136 5.86 -16.40 -12.50
C ASP A 136 5.30 -15.15 -13.20
N PHE A 137 5.91 -13.99 -12.94
CA PHE A 137 5.52 -12.72 -13.55
C PHE A 137 6.73 -11.93 -14.03
N VAL A 138 6.66 -11.43 -15.26
CA VAL A 138 7.63 -10.45 -15.80
C VAL A 138 6.93 -9.11 -15.99
N VAL A 139 7.47 -8.06 -15.37
CA VAL A 139 6.93 -6.69 -15.44
C VAL A 139 7.92 -5.79 -16.17
N ASP A 140 7.58 -5.35 -17.39
CA ASP A 140 8.34 -4.33 -18.09
C ASP A 140 8.06 -2.96 -17.47
N THR A 141 9.08 -2.36 -16.86
CA THR A 141 9.01 -1.07 -16.17
C THR A 141 9.47 0.10 -17.04
N SER A 142 9.79 -0.13 -18.31
CA SER A 142 10.38 0.88 -19.20
C SER A 142 9.55 2.16 -19.30
N ASP A 143 8.24 2.00 -19.43
CA ASP A 143 7.29 3.08 -19.65
C ASP A 143 6.39 3.33 -18.42
N LEU A 144 6.74 2.71 -17.27
CA LEU A 144 5.99 2.83 -16.02
C LEU A 144 6.57 3.92 -15.12
N THR A 145 5.69 4.75 -14.57
CA THR A 145 5.98 5.56 -13.39
C THR A 145 6.00 4.69 -12.13
N SER A 146 6.52 5.22 -11.02
CA SER A 146 6.50 4.55 -9.71
C SER A 146 5.08 4.11 -9.31
N ASN A 147 4.07 4.95 -9.56
CA ASN A 147 2.68 4.66 -9.23
C ASN A 147 2.10 3.56 -10.12
N GLN A 148 2.40 3.58 -11.43
CA GLN A 148 1.96 2.51 -12.33
C GLN A 148 2.62 1.16 -12.00
N LEU A 149 3.89 1.17 -11.56
CA LEU A 149 4.54 -0.02 -11.04
C LEU A 149 3.83 -0.55 -9.79
N ARG A 150 3.45 0.34 -8.85
CA ARG A 150 2.65 -0.02 -7.67
C ARG A 150 1.33 -0.69 -8.05
N SER A 151 0.53 -0.05 -8.90
CA SER A 151 -0.74 -0.63 -9.38
C SER A 151 -0.54 -1.97 -10.09
N ARG A 152 0.53 -2.12 -10.87
CA ARG A 152 0.81 -3.39 -11.55
C ARG A 152 1.16 -4.51 -10.56
N LEU A 153 1.96 -4.21 -9.53
CA LEU A 153 2.31 -5.18 -8.47
C LEU A 153 1.09 -5.51 -7.60
N THR A 154 0.25 -4.53 -7.31
CA THR A 154 -1.05 -4.70 -6.64
C THR A 154 -1.89 -5.77 -7.33
N GLN A 155 -2.11 -5.58 -8.63
CA GLN A 155 -2.91 -6.50 -9.44
C GLN A 155 -2.33 -7.92 -9.43
N ILE A 156 -1.00 -8.05 -9.47
CA ILE A 156 -0.32 -9.34 -9.45
C ILE A 156 -0.46 -10.03 -8.09
N LEU A 157 -0.37 -9.28 -7.00
CA LEU A 157 -0.27 -9.82 -5.64
C LEU A 157 -1.64 -10.05 -4.98
N LEU A 158 -2.53 -9.07 -5.09
CA LEU A 158 -3.80 -9.01 -4.37
C LEU A 158 -5.01 -9.29 -5.28
N GLY A 159 -4.87 -9.09 -6.60
CA GLY A 159 -5.93 -9.36 -7.58
C GLY A 159 -6.95 -8.23 -7.75
N ASP A 160 -7.21 -7.41 -6.72
CA ASP A 160 -8.04 -6.20 -6.79
C ASP A 160 -7.35 -5.01 -6.08
N ASP A 161 -7.48 -3.80 -6.64
CA ASP A 161 -6.91 -2.57 -6.07
C ASP A 161 -7.57 -2.17 -4.74
N ARG A 162 -8.77 -2.71 -4.46
CA ARG A 162 -9.53 -2.49 -3.22
C ARG A 162 -8.83 -2.98 -1.96
N ASP A 163 -7.96 -3.99 -2.07
CA ASP A 163 -7.24 -4.57 -0.94
C ASP A 163 -6.13 -3.67 -0.38
N ILE A 164 -5.77 -2.59 -1.09
CA ILE A 164 -4.63 -1.73 -0.71
C ILE A 164 -5.04 -0.50 0.05
N MET A 165 -6.20 0.07 -0.27
CA MET A 165 -6.54 1.40 0.19
C MET A 165 -7.04 1.37 1.64
N ASN A 166 -6.22 1.89 2.56
CA ASN A 166 -6.65 2.13 3.94
C ASN A 166 -7.46 3.43 4.01
N ILE A 167 -8.77 3.32 4.22
CA ILE A 167 -9.65 4.47 4.43
C ILE A 167 -9.77 4.71 5.94
N HIS A 168 -9.19 5.80 6.42
CA HIS A 168 -9.31 6.21 7.81
C HIS A 168 -10.21 7.43 7.93
N VAL A 169 -11.32 7.30 8.65
CA VAL A 169 -12.24 8.41 8.93
C VAL A 169 -11.97 8.94 10.32
N VAL A 170 -11.72 10.24 10.46
CA VAL A 170 -11.48 10.86 11.78
C VAL A 170 -12.49 11.95 12.06
N SER A 171 -13.21 11.87 13.18
CA SER A 171 -14.04 12.99 13.63
C SER A 171 -13.26 13.89 14.58
N PHE A 172 -13.40 15.21 14.42
CA PHE A 172 -12.68 16.18 15.24
C PHE A 172 -13.49 17.46 15.52
N GLY A 173 -13.02 18.24 16.50
CA GLY A 173 -13.53 19.57 16.82
C GLY A 173 -12.62 20.66 16.25
N PHE A 174 -13.15 21.61 15.48
CA PHE A 174 -12.40 22.78 15.00
C PHE A 174 -11.80 23.61 16.14
N LYS A 175 -12.42 23.61 17.33
CA LYS A 175 -11.86 24.27 18.53
C LYS A 175 -10.51 23.68 18.97
N HIS A 176 -10.18 22.47 18.50
CA HIS A 176 -8.95 21.74 18.81
C HIS A 176 -7.98 21.64 17.61
N GLY A 177 -8.26 22.36 16.51
CA GLY A 177 -7.44 22.34 15.30
C GLY A 177 -7.71 21.15 14.38
N ILE A 178 -7.26 21.21 13.13
CA ILE A 178 -7.46 20.15 12.13
C ILE A 178 -6.41 19.04 12.37
N PRO A 179 -6.73 17.74 12.21
CA PRO A 179 -5.73 16.68 12.21
C PRO A 179 -4.65 16.93 11.15
N MET A 180 -3.37 16.83 11.51
CA MET A 180 -2.26 17.22 10.62
C MET A 180 -2.06 16.24 9.46
N ASP A 181 -2.52 15.00 9.64
CA ASP A 181 -2.47 13.90 8.69
C ASP A 181 -3.71 13.82 7.79
N ALA A 182 -4.65 14.76 7.90
CA ALA A 182 -5.87 14.77 7.09
C ALA A 182 -5.58 15.10 5.61
N ASP A 183 -6.00 14.21 4.72
CA ASP A 183 -5.97 14.43 3.26
C ASP A 183 -7.19 15.20 2.77
N PHE A 184 -8.34 14.95 3.40
CA PHE A 184 -9.62 15.58 3.09
C PHE A 184 -10.26 16.08 4.39
N VAL A 185 -10.74 17.33 4.39
CA VAL A 185 -11.38 17.93 5.57
C VAL A 185 -12.77 18.44 5.18
N LEU A 186 -13.80 17.93 5.85
CA LEU A 186 -15.18 18.36 5.67
C LEU A 186 -15.69 19.09 6.91
N ASP A 187 -16.17 20.32 6.72
CA ASP A 187 -16.85 21.08 7.76
C ASP A 187 -18.36 20.79 7.78
N VAL A 188 -18.84 20.18 8.86
CA VAL A 188 -20.27 19.86 9.07
C VAL A 188 -20.94 20.80 10.08
N ARG A 189 -20.33 21.95 10.41
CA ARG A 189 -20.93 22.95 11.33
C ARG A 189 -22.20 23.59 10.79
N CYS A 190 -22.45 23.49 9.50
CA CYS A 190 -23.68 23.93 8.84
C CYS A 190 -24.91 23.09 9.19
N LEU A 191 -24.74 21.85 9.69
CA LEU A 191 -25.85 20.97 10.06
C LEU A 191 -26.54 21.41 11.37
N PRO A 192 -27.83 21.07 11.57
CA PRO A 192 -28.57 21.38 12.79
C PRO A 192 -27.83 20.94 14.06
N ASN A 193 -27.74 21.87 15.03
CA ASN A 193 -26.86 21.69 16.19
C ASN A 193 -27.62 21.06 17.37
N PRO A 194 -27.31 19.82 17.79
CA PRO A 194 -27.99 19.17 18.92
C PRO A 194 -27.63 19.78 20.28
N TYR A 195 -26.59 20.60 20.37
CA TYR A 195 -26.10 21.17 21.64
C TYR A 195 -27.15 21.99 22.42
N TRP A 196 -28.12 22.58 21.72
CA TRP A 196 -29.17 23.39 22.34
C TRP A 196 -30.29 22.56 22.96
N ILE A 197 -30.30 21.25 22.73
CA ILE A 197 -31.26 20.31 23.32
C ILE A 197 -30.61 19.74 24.58
N GLU A 198 -31.16 20.07 25.74
CA GLU A 198 -30.59 19.71 27.04
C GLU A 198 -30.36 18.20 27.19
N SER A 199 -31.31 17.38 26.75
CA SER A 199 -31.20 15.91 26.76
C SER A 199 -30.13 15.33 25.85
N MET A 200 -29.62 16.11 24.87
CA MET A 200 -28.62 15.67 23.90
C MET A 200 -27.23 16.27 24.16
N ARG A 201 -27.12 17.27 25.03
CA ARG A 201 -25.87 18.00 25.27
C ARG A 201 -24.74 17.10 25.74
N ASP A 202 -25.05 16.17 26.65
CA ASP A 202 -24.07 15.24 27.24
C ASP A 202 -23.89 13.95 26.44
N LYS A 203 -24.67 13.75 25.38
CA LYS A 203 -24.56 12.60 24.48
C LYS A 203 -23.42 12.81 23.48
N THR A 204 -23.05 11.75 22.80
CA THR A 204 -22.07 11.73 21.71
C THR A 204 -22.75 11.29 20.41
N GLY A 205 -22.07 11.43 19.28
CA GLY A 205 -22.58 10.90 18.00
C GLY A 205 -22.58 9.38 17.90
N LEU A 206 -22.11 8.66 18.93
CA LEU A 206 -22.25 7.21 19.04
C LEU A 206 -23.62 6.81 19.61
N ASP A 207 -24.32 7.74 20.27
CA ASP A 207 -25.64 7.49 20.83
C ASP A 207 -26.71 7.49 19.72
N GLN A 208 -27.54 6.44 19.69
CA GLN A 208 -28.56 6.26 18.66
C GLN A 208 -29.51 7.47 18.56
N GLU A 209 -29.91 8.05 19.69
CA GLU A 209 -30.78 9.23 19.70
C GLU A 209 -30.15 10.45 19.00
N LEU A 210 -28.83 10.62 19.11
CA LEU A 210 -28.14 11.73 18.47
C LEU A 210 -27.93 11.47 16.98
N LYS A 211 -27.69 10.20 16.60
CA LYS A 211 -27.70 9.75 15.21
C LYS A 211 -29.08 10.01 14.56
N ASP A 212 -30.16 9.58 15.21
CA ASP A 212 -31.53 9.75 14.74
C ASP A 212 -31.90 11.24 14.62
N TYR A 213 -31.51 12.05 15.60
CA TYR A 213 -31.71 13.50 15.53
C TYR A 213 -31.00 14.10 14.32
N VAL A 214 -29.70 13.82 14.13
CA VAL A 214 -28.93 14.39 13.01
C VAL A 214 -29.51 13.96 11.67
N PHE A 215 -29.91 12.69 11.52
CA PHE A 215 -30.50 12.17 10.28
C PHE A 215 -32.01 12.42 10.13
N SER A 216 -32.68 13.02 11.11
CA SER A 216 -34.06 13.50 10.95
C SER A 216 -34.17 14.70 10.00
N PHE A 217 -33.04 15.33 9.67
CA PHE A 217 -32.95 16.48 8.77
C PHE A 217 -32.51 16.05 7.37
N GLU A 218 -33.28 16.45 6.37
CA GLU A 218 -33.02 16.13 4.95
C GLU A 218 -31.65 16.68 4.49
N GLU A 219 -31.22 17.82 5.03
CA GLU A 219 -29.92 18.42 4.72
C GLU A 219 -28.75 17.54 5.17
N SER A 220 -28.88 16.85 6.30
CA SER A 220 -27.86 15.91 6.79
C SER A 220 -27.73 14.69 5.88
N GLU A 221 -28.86 14.13 5.46
CA GLU A 221 -28.90 12.99 4.53
C GLU A 221 -28.32 13.38 3.16
N LYS A 222 -28.77 14.51 2.60
CA LYS A 222 -28.28 15.02 1.31
C LYS A 222 -26.79 15.37 1.34
N LEU A 223 -26.29 15.95 2.43
CA LEU A 223 -24.86 16.21 2.58
C LEU A 223 -24.07 14.90 2.59
N LEU A 224 -24.51 13.91 3.37
CA LEU A 224 -23.86 12.61 3.44
C LEU A 224 -23.85 11.90 2.08
N GLU A 225 -24.95 11.93 1.33
CA GLU A 225 -25.03 11.38 -0.03
C GLU A 225 -24.00 12.03 -0.96
N LYS A 226 -23.94 13.37 -1.01
CA LYS A 226 -22.97 14.09 -1.85
C LYS A 226 -21.53 13.79 -1.49
N VAL A 227 -21.24 13.63 -0.19
CA VAL A 227 -19.90 13.30 0.29
C VAL A 227 -19.53 11.88 -0.09
N LYS A 228 -20.46 10.92 0.00
CA LYS A 228 -20.25 9.54 -0.46
C LYS A 228 -19.92 9.51 -1.95
N ASP A 229 -20.73 10.18 -2.78
CA ASP A 229 -20.50 10.27 -4.23
C ASP A 229 -19.14 10.88 -4.57
N LEU A 230 -18.79 11.98 -3.91
CA LEU A 230 -17.50 12.65 -4.13
C LEU A 230 -16.35 11.72 -3.77
N LEU A 231 -16.40 11.06 -2.61
CA LEU A 231 -15.33 10.18 -2.15
C LEU A 231 -15.23 8.89 -2.98
N ASP A 232 -16.35 8.33 -3.44
CA ASP A 232 -16.37 7.20 -4.37
C ASP A 232 -15.69 7.57 -5.70
N TYR A 233 -15.86 8.81 -6.17
CA TYR A 233 -15.15 9.32 -7.34
C TYR A 233 -13.65 9.55 -7.08
N LEU A 234 -13.29 10.06 -5.90
CA LEU A 234 -11.91 10.43 -5.57
C LEU A 234 -11.03 9.22 -5.20
N ASN A 235 -11.55 8.22 -4.49
CA ASN A 235 -10.75 7.11 -3.98
C ASN A 235 -9.97 6.37 -5.10
N PRO A 236 -10.58 5.99 -6.24
CA PRO A 236 -9.84 5.39 -7.36
C PRO A 236 -8.76 6.30 -7.94
N LEU A 237 -8.96 7.62 -7.93
CA LEU A 237 -7.98 8.58 -8.42
C LEU A 237 -6.77 8.67 -7.48
N TYR A 238 -6.98 8.63 -6.16
CA TYR A 238 -5.89 8.60 -5.19
C TYR A 238 -5.09 7.29 -5.24
N ILE A 239 -5.76 6.15 -5.45
CA ILE A 239 -5.08 4.86 -5.68
C ILE A 239 -4.21 4.93 -6.94
N LYS A 240 -4.73 5.50 -8.02
CA LYS A 240 -3.96 5.71 -9.26
C LYS A 240 -2.77 6.65 -9.06
N GLU A 241 -2.89 7.62 -8.16
CA GLU A 241 -1.79 8.49 -7.73
C GLU A 241 -0.82 7.78 -6.75
N GLY A 242 -1.06 6.52 -6.42
CA GLY A 242 -0.16 5.68 -5.64
C GLY A 242 -0.31 5.83 -4.13
N LYS A 243 -1.41 6.42 -3.64
CA LYS A 243 -1.73 6.41 -2.21
C LYS A 243 -2.22 5.04 -1.77
N SER A 244 -1.69 4.56 -0.65
CA SER A 244 -2.14 3.36 0.07
C SER A 244 -3.02 3.69 1.28
N GLN A 245 -3.17 4.97 1.61
CA GLN A 245 -4.00 5.45 2.71
C GLN A 245 -4.63 6.80 2.37
N ILE A 246 -5.87 7.00 2.82
CA ILE A 246 -6.53 8.31 2.86
C ILE A 246 -7.10 8.58 4.24
N VAL A 247 -6.84 9.78 4.76
CA VAL A 247 -7.43 10.26 6.02
C VAL A 247 -8.51 11.29 5.72
N ILE A 248 -9.76 10.94 6.03
CA ILE A 248 -10.96 11.75 5.83
C ILE A 248 -11.38 12.34 7.17
N ALA A 249 -11.12 13.63 7.38
CA ALA A 249 -11.43 14.34 8.60
C ALA A 249 -12.78 15.06 8.54
N ILE A 250 -13.68 14.73 9.47
CA ILE A 250 -15.00 15.35 9.61
C ILE A 250 -15.01 16.26 10.83
N GLY A 251 -15.21 17.56 10.61
CA GLY A 251 -15.10 18.58 11.65
C GLY A 251 -16.44 19.19 12.04
N CYS A 252 -16.74 19.22 13.35
CA CYS A 252 -17.75 20.12 13.92
C CYS A 252 -17.09 21.06 14.93
N THR A 253 -17.84 21.88 15.68
CA THR A 253 -17.21 22.82 16.62
C THR A 253 -16.45 22.10 17.75
N GLY A 254 -17.14 21.21 18.47
CA GLY A 254 -16.60 20.52 19.65
C GLY A 254 -15.95 19.18 19.37
N GLY A 255 -16.41 18.46 18.35
CA GLY A 255 -15.91 17.13 17.98
C GLY A 255 -16.73 15.94 18.51
N ASN A 256 -17.85 16.20 19.20
CA ASN A 256 -18.53 15.16 20.00
C ASN A 256 -19.85 14.67 19.38
N HIS A 257 -20.47 15.48 18.50
CA HIS A 257 -21.83 15.26 18.00
C HIS A 257 -21.87 15.01 16.49
N ARG A 258 -22.17 16.04 15.70
CA ARG A 258 -22.37 15.98 14.24
C ARG A 258 -21.21 15.31 13.50
N SER A 259 -19.97 15.65 13.85
CA SER A 259 -18.79 15.05 13.22
C SER A 259 -18.67 13.55 13.47
N VAL A 260 -19.00 13.09 14.68
CA VAL A 260 -18.97 11.68 15.06
C VAL A 260 -20.04 10.91 14.28
N VAL A 261 -21.27 11.44 14.21
CA VAL A 261 -22.37 10.80 13.47
C VAL A 261 -22.02 10.62 11.99
N ILE A 262 -21.53 11.68 11.34
CA ILE A 262 -21.18 11.63 9.91
C ILE A 262 -19.97 10.70 9.68
N ALA A 263 -18.98 10.71 10.59
CA ALA A 263 -17.82 9.81 10.49
C ALA A 263 -18.21 8.33 10.58
N GLU A 264 -19.06 7.94 11.54
CA GLU A 264 -19.57 6.57 11.65
C GLU A 264 -20.38 6.17 10.42
N ALA A 265 -21.22 7.07 9.91
CA ALA A 265 -22.03 6.79 8.71
C ALA A 265 -21.18 6.61 7.45
N LEU A 266 -20.06 7.34 7.32
CA LEU A 266 -19.09 7.13 6.25
C LEU A 266 -18.34 5.81 6.41
N LYS A 267 -17.90 5.48 7.63
CA LYS A 267 -17.26 4.19 7.92
C LYS A 267 -18.18 3.02 7.57
N GLU A 268 -19.44 3.06 8.01
CA GLU A 268 -20.43 2.02 7.67
C GLU A 268 -20.62 1.88 6.15
N TYR A 269 -20.65 3.00 5.42
CA TYR A 269 -20.80 3.00 3.97
C TYR A 269 -19.59 2.37 3.25
N PHE A 270 -18.37 2.78 3.62
CA PHE A 270 -17.15 2.30 2.98
C PHE A 270 -16.81 0.87 3.37
N SER A 271 -17.10 0.42 4.59
CA SER A 271 -16.88 -0.97 5.01
C SER A 271 -17.67 -2.00 4.19
N ARG A 272 -18.68 -1.58 3.41
CA ARG A 272 -19.41 -2.46 2.48
C ARG A 272 -18.72 -2.63 1.12
N ARG A 273 -17.71 -1.80 0.82
CA ARG A 273 -17.06 -1.67 -0.50
C ARG A 273 -15.56 -1.89 -0.45
N TRP A 274 -14.95 -1.69 0.71
CA TRP A 274 -13.52 -1.70 0.97
C TRP A 274 -13.23 -2.54 2.20
N ASP A 275 -12.15 -3.31 2.16
CA ASP A 275 -11.80 -4.24 3.23
C ASP A 275 -11.12 -3.53 4.42
N ASN A 276 -10.37 -2.45 4.16
CA ASN A 276 -9.59 -1.74 5.18
C ASN A 276 -10.16 -0.36 5.50
N VAL A 277 -11.22 -0.33 6.29
CA VAL A 277 -11.87 0.92 6.74
C VAL A 277 -11.85 1.03 8.25
N SER A 278 -11.39 2.17 8.76
CA SER A 278 -11.35 2.44 10.20
C SER A 278 -11.89 3.82 10.51
N VAL A 279 -12.29 4.02 11.76
CA VAL A 279 -12.78 5.31 12.27
C VAL A 279 -12.15 5.61 13.62
N THR A 280 -11.87 6.89 13.89
CA THR A 280 -11.41 7.36 15.20
C THR A 280 -12.05 8.69 15.55
N HIS A 281 -12.38 8.88 16.83
CA HIS A 281 -13.00 10.11 17.31
C HIS A 281 -12.04 10.87 18.22
N ARG A 282 -11.26 11.77 17.64
CA ARG A 282 -10.10 12.41 18.29
C ARG A 282 -10.46 13.22 19.55
N ASP A 283 -11.63 13.85 19.51
CA ASP A 283 -12.03 14.83 20.53
C ASP A 283 -13.32 14.43 21.27
N ILE A 284 -13.84 13.20 21.08
CA ILE A 284 -15.15 12.78 21.60
C ILE A 284 -15.29 12.94 23.13
N ASP A 285 -14.18 12.74 23.86
CA ASP A 285 -14.12 12.87 25.32
C ASP A 285 -13.69 14.27 25.79
N LYS A 286 -13.39 15.18 24.86
CA LYS A 286 -12.95 16.55 25.18
C LYS A 286 -14.17 17.46 25.31
N ARG A 287 -14.54 17.77 26.54
CA ARG A 287 -15.60 18.75 26.86
C ARG A 287 -14.99 20.15 26.99
#